data_AF-A0A561WWD9-F1
#
_entry.id   AF-A0A561WWD9-F1
#
_cell.length_a   1.000
_cell.length_b   1.000
_cell.length_c   1.000
_cell.angle_alpha   90.00
_cell.angle_beta   90.00
_cell.angle_gamma   90.00
#
_symmetry.space_group_name_H-M   'P 1'
#
loop_
_entity.id
_entity.type
_entity.pdbx_description
1 polymer ?
#
loop_
_entity_poly.entity_id
_entity_poly.type
_entity_poly.pdbx_seq_one_letter_code
_entity_poly.pdbx_strand_id
1 'polypeptide(L)'
;MTGPQAPPDADDEPIFGVCGPDGASIRCRVCGAVDEVVGDEVPSMAGYGEDTYVRCTRCGSVETTDPIFGWRAKPAPWPPTTKHDQP
;
A
#
# COMPACT_ATOMS: atom_id res chain seq x y z
N MET A 1 -31.16 16.80 -12.20
CA MET A 1 -30.49 17.37 -11.01
C MET A 1 -29.38 16.42 -10.61
N THR A 2 -28.25 16.48 -11.31
CA THR A 2 -27.08 15.64 -11.00
C THR A 2 -26.11 16.54 -10.25
N GLY A 3 -26.04 16.36 -8.93
CA GLY A 3 -25.17 17.15 -8.07
C GLY A 3 -23.69 17.01 -8.48
N PRO A 4 -22.82 17.95 -8.07
CA PRO A 4 -21.40 17.86 -8.36
C PRO A 4 -20.85 16.59 -7.72
N GLN A 5 -20.40 15.65 -8.55
CA GLN A 5 -19.60 14.52 -8.10
C GLN A 5 -18.30 15.10 -7.54
N ALA A 6 -18.15 15.02 -6.21
CA ALA A 6 -16.88 15.31 -5.56
C ALA A 6 -15.77 14.46 -6.23
N PRO A 7 -14.57 15.02 -6.46
CA PRO A 7 -13.45 14.22 -6.95
C PRO A 7 -13.20 13.06 -5.99
N PRO A 8 -12.81 11.86 -6.47
CA PRO A 8 -12.47 10.76 -5.58
C PRO A 8 -11.39 11.24 -4.61
N ASP A 9 -11.67 11.11 -3.32
CA ASP A 9 -10.80 11.49 -2.22
C ASP A 9 -9.35 11.06 -2.51
N ALA A 10 -8.43 12.03 -2.49
CA ALA A 10 -7.00 11.81 -2.69
C ALA A 10 -6.36 10.93 -1.59
N ASP A 11 -7.15 10.56 -0.57
CA ASP A 11 -6.81 9.58 0.47
C ASP A 11 -7.06 8.11 0.03
N ASP A 12 -7.67 7.87 -1.13
CA ASP A 12 -7.94 6.53 -1.69
C ASP A 12 -6.91 6.13 -2.77
N GLU A 13 -5.76 6.80 -2.84
CA GLU A 13 -4.73 6.48 -3.83
C GLU A 13 -3.85 5.31 -3.36
N PRO A 14 -3.67 4.25 -4.17
CA PRO A 14 -2.88 3.10 -3.77
C PRO A 14 -1.42 3.47 -3.49
N ILE A 15 -0.89 3.00 -2.36
CA ILE A 15 0.51 3.21 -1.94
C ILE A 15 1.45 2.60 -2.99
N PHE A 16 1.00 1.53 -3.65
CA PHE A 16 1.74 0.82 -4.67
C PHE A 16 1.13 1.06 -6.05
N GLY A 17 1.92 1.61 -6.97
CA GLY A 17 1.55 1.75 -8.37
C GLY A 17 2.24 0.72 -9.24
N VAL A 18 1.51 0.06 -10.13
CA VAL A 18 2.12 -0.72 -11.22
C VAL A 18 2.83 0.22 -12.19
N CYS A 19 4.02 -0.18 -12.63
CA CYS A 19 4.87 0.57 -13.56
C CYS A 19 5.60 -0.38 -14.52
N GLY A 20 6.15 0.18 -15.59
CA GLY A 20 6.80 -0.58 -16.66
C GLY A 20 5.83 -1.11 -17.72
N PRO A 21 6.36 -1.68 -18.82
CA PRO A 21 5.55 -2.31 -19.84
C PRO A 21 4.74 -3.46 -19.21
N ASP A 22 3.45 -3.51 -19.53
CA ASP A 22 2.50 -4.53 -19.06
C ASP A 22 2.28 -4.62 -17.54
N GLY A 23 2.74 -3.63 -16.77
CA GLY A 23 2.59 -3.64 -15.29
C GLY A 23 3.53 -4.64 -14.60
N ALA A 24 4.67 -4.96 -15.21
CA ALA A 24 5.63 -5.94 -14.71
C ALA A 24 6.33 -5.55 -13.41
N SER A 25 6.39 -4.26 -13.07
CA SER A 25 7.08 -3.75 -11.90
C SER A 25 6.14 -3.03 -10.94
N ILE A 26 6.41 -3.08 -9.64
CA ILE A 26 5.64 -2.36 -8.63
C ILE A 26 6.48 -1.24 -8.04
N ARG A 27 5.94 -0.02 -8.07
CA ARG A 27 6.56 1.17 -7.49
C ARG A 27 5.84 1.59 -6.22
N CYS A 28 6.58 1.75 -5.13
CA CYS A 28 6.10 2.43 -3.93
C CYS A 28 6.00 3.94 -4.19
N ARG A 29 4.81 4.52 -4.08
CA ARG A 29 4.58 5.96 -4.26
C ARG A 29 5.09 6.79 -3.08
N VAL A 30 5.26 6.18 -1.90
CA VAL A 30 5.76 6.86 -0.69
C VAL A 30 7.24 7.19 -0.78
N CYS A 31 8.10 6.19 -1.07
CA CYS A 31 9.56 6.38 -1.13
C CYS A 31 10.13 6.35 -2.56
N GLY A 32 9.32 6.01 -3.55
CA GLY A 32 9.71 5.91 -4.95
C GLY A 32 10.40 4.62 -5.36
N ALA A 33 10.57 3.64 -4.45
CA ALA A 33 11.25 2.38 -4.74
C ALA A 33 10.50 1.56 -5.79
N VAL A 34 11.24 0.93 -6.72
CA VAL A 34 10.70 0.07 -7.78
C VAL A 34 11.21 -1.34 -7.54
N ASP A 35 10.32 -2.33 -7.61
CA ASP A 35 10.61 -3.75 -7.38
C ASP A 35 11.18 -4.10 -5.99
N GLU A 36 11.17 -3.13 -5.06
CA GLU A 36 11.42 -3.34 -3.63
C GLU A 36 10.08 -3.49 -2.86
N VAL A 37 9.16 -4.25 -3.45
CA VAL A 37 7.82 -4.50 -2.93
C VAL A 37 7.58 -6.00 -2.92
N VAL A 38 7.18 -6.54 -1.78
CA VAL A 38 6.82 -7.94 -1.63
C VAL A 38 5.33 -8.05 -1.36
N GLY A 39 4.65 -8.92 -2.10
CA GLY A 39 3.25 -9.27 -1.92
C GLY A 39 3.13 -10.71 -1.42
N ASP A 40 2.22 -10.96 -0.50
CA ASP A 40 1.90 -12.26 0.05
C ASP A 40 0.37 -12.39 0.20
N GLU A 41 -0.14 -13.61 0.06
CA GLU A 41 -1.54 -13.94 0.26
C GLU A 41 -1.63 -14.78 1.54
N VAL A 42 -2.30 -14.23 2.55
CA VAL A 42 -2.38 -14.86 3.87
C VAL A 42 -3.82 -15.19 4.21
N PRO A 43 -4.09 -16.27 4.97
CA PRO A 43 -5.44 -16.55 5.45
C PRO A 43 -6.00 -15.35 6.20
N SER A 44 -7.24 -14.97 5.89
CA SER A 44 -7.81 -13.74 6.43
C SER A 44 -7.90 -13.78 7.94
N MET A 45 -7.44 -12.71 8.59
CA MET A 45 -7.54 -12.58 10.06
C MET A 45 -8.99 -12.47 10.54
N ALA A 46 -9.93 -12.18 9.64
CA ALA A 46 -11.35 -12.15 9.92
C ALA A 46 -12.00 -13.55 10.01
N GLY A 47 -11.22 -14.62 9.75
CA GLY A 47 -11.65 -16.01 9.93
C GLY A 47 -12.31 -16.65 8.71
N TYR A 48 -12.42 -15.93 7.59
CA TYR A 48 -12.88 -16.46 6.30
C TYR A 48 -12.31 -15.65 5.12
N GLY A 49 -11.81 -16.34 4.09
CA GLY A 49 -11.21 -15.73 2.90
C GLY A 49 -9.68 -15.60 2.98
N GLU A 50 -9.10 -14.96 1.97
CA GLU A 50 -7.66 -14.67 1.85
C GLU A 50 -7.47 -13.15 1.84
N ASP A 51 -6.51 -12.67 2.64
CA ASP A 51 -6.07 -11.29 2.66
C ASP A 51 -4.86 -11.13 1.74
N THR A 52 -4.85 -10.11 0.90
CA THR A 52 -3.66 -9.73 0.14
C THR A 52 -2.86 -8.71 0.93
N TYR A 53 -1.59 -9.01 1.21
CA TYR A 53 -0.68 -8.15 1.94
C TYR A 53 0.48 -7.73 1.05
N VAL A 54 0.69 -6.43 0.88
CA VAL A 54 1.78 -5.86 0.07
C VAL A 54 2.60 -4.93 0.94
N ARG A 55 3.92 -5.10 0.99
CA ARG A 55 4.83 -4.21 1.73
C ARG A 55 6.01 -3.75 0.90
N CYS A 56 6.42 -2.49 1.11
CA CYS A 56 7.70 -1.99 0.62
C CYS A 56 8.80 -2.40 1.58
N THR A 57 9.82 -3.12 1.09
CA THR A 57 10.97 -3.50 1.93
C THR A 57 11.89 -2.33 2.24
N ARG A 58 11.78 -1.22 1.49
CA ARG A 58 12.62 -0.02 1.65
C ARG A 58 12.14 0.92 2.75
N CYS A 59 10.85 1.29 2.72
CA CYS A 59 10.29 2.24 3.67
C CYS A 59 9.39 1.59 4.73
N GLY A 60 8.95 0.34 4.50
CA GLY A 60 8.00 -0.34 5.39
C GLY A 60 6.54 0.05 5.18
N SER A 61 6.23 0.85 4.15
CA SER A 61 4.82 1.11 3.79
C SER A 61 4.12 -0.20 3.47
N VAL A 62 2.87 -0.32 3.87
CA VAL A 62 2.11 -1.55 3.74
C VAL A 62 0.70 -1.28 3.27
N GLU A 63 0.19 -2.16 2.44
CA GLU A 63 -1.16 -2.15 1.90
C GLU A 63 -1.75 -3.53 2.13
N THR A 64 -2.98 -3.59 2.63
CA THR A 64 -3.64 -4.85 2.94
C THR A 64 -5.07 -4.79 2.47
N THR A 65 -5.50 -5.81 1.73
CA THR A 65 -6.87 -5.94 1.23
C THR A 65 -7.49 -7.16 1.90
N ASP A 66 -8.55 -6.94 2.67
CA ASP A 66 -9.32 -7.98 3.34
C ASP A 66 -10.75 -8.04 2.74
N PRO A 67 -11.33 -9.24 2.56
CA PRO A 67 -12.65 -9.40 1.92
C PRO A 67 -13.83 -8.86 2.74
N ILE A 68 -13.66 -8.68 4.05
CA ILE A 68 -14.67 -8.21 5.01
C ILE A 68 -14.55 -6.70 5.26
N PHE A 69 -13.33 -6.20 5.41
CA PHE A 69 -13.01 -4.83 5.80
C PHE A 69 -12.52 -3.96 4.64
N GLY A 70 -12.31 -4.54 3.46
CA GLY A 70 -11.86 -3.84 2.27
C GLY A 70 -10.37 -3.49 2.29
N TRP A 71 -10.01 -2.51 1.46
CA TRP A 71 -8.64 -2.05 1.27
C TRP A 71 -8.17 -1.14 2.40
N ARG A 72 -6.94 -1.34 2.87
CA ARG A 72 -6.31 -0.57 3.95
C ARG A 72 -4.85 -0.29 3.62
N ALA A 73 -4.57 0.97 3.33
CA ALA A 73 -3.23 1.51 3.18
C ALA A 73 -2.69 2.03 4.51
N LYS A 74 -1.46 1.66 4.87
CA LYS A 74 -0.68 2.24 5.98
C LYS A 74 0.66 2.71 5.43
N PRO A 75 0.75 3.98 4.98
CA PRO A 75 2.00 4.54 4.50
C PRO A 75 2.97 4.69 5.68
N ALA A 76 4.23 4.30 5.47
CA ALA A 76 5.26 4.54 6.45
C ALA A 76 5.63 6.03 6.48
N PRO A 77 6.02 6.58 7.65
CA PRO A 77 6.51 7.94 7.72
C PRO A 77 7.77 8.09 6.84
N TRP A 78 7.70 8.97 5.85
CA TRP A 78 8.80 9.30 4.94
C TRP A 78 9.06 10.82 4.92
N PRO A 79 10.33 11.30 4.94
CA PRO A 79 11.58 10.53 5.05
C PRO A 79 11.64 9.73 6.35
N PRO A 80 12.39 8.62 6.39
CA PRO A 80 12.47 7.80 7.58
C PRO A 80 13.01 8.73 8.67
N THR A 81 12.21 8.97 9.71
CA THR A 81 12.74 9.57 10.92
C THR A 81 13.76 8.58 11.41
N THR A 82 15.04 8.87 11.15
CA THR A 82 16.14 8.17 11.80
C THR A 82 15.86 8.32 13.28
N LYS A 83 15.28 7.28 13.88
CA LYS A 83 15.40 7.11 15.31
C LYS A 83 16.90 6.91 15.51
N HIS A 84 17.59 8.01 15.79
CA HIS A 84 18.80 8.00 16.58
C HIS A 84 18.42 7.35 17.91
N ASP A 85 18.31 6.02 17.91
CA ASP A 85 18.32 5.23 19.11
C ASP A 85 19.79 4.84 19.30
N GLN A 86 20.54 5.80 19.88
CA GLN A 86 21.74 5.45 20.64
C GLN A 86 21.30 4.48 21.74
N PRO A 87 22.06 3.40 21.95
CA PRO A 87 23.13 3.45 22.95
C PRO A 87 24.51 3.10 22.40
#